data_AF-A0A966KCB2-F1
#
_entry.id   AF-A0A966KCB2-F1
#
_cell.length_a   1.000
_cell.length_b   1.000
_cell.length_c   1.000
_cell.angle_alpha   90.00
_cell.angle_beta   90.00
_cell.angle_gamma   90.00
#
_symmetry.space_group_name_H-M   'P 1'
#
loop_
_entity.id
_entity.type
_entity.pdbx_description
1 polymer ?
#
loop_
_entity_poly.entity_id
_entity_poly.type
_entity_poly.pdbx_seq_one_letter_code
_entity_poly.pdbx_strand_id
1 'polypeptide(L)'
;MATIVCEIHNSDDRFDWTGFYRVTEPRVLKIGPYQGGHGCLRIPFNRGICGQVASTGKPRLINDVSSVQNHIACSPTTKSELVVPVFNGVKSLIAVLDIDSDLPAAFNDDDTNGLLKIINSIFSRDIM
;
A
#
# COMPACT_ATOMS: atom_id res chain seq x y z
N MET A 1 -11.58 -5.84 2.24
CA MET A 1 -10.64 -4.97 1.50
C MET A 1 -11.40 -3.91 0.69
N ALA A 2 -12.33 -4.23 -0.21
CA ALA A 2 -13.00 -3.23 -1.06
C ALA A 2 -13.61 -2.03 -0.30
N THR A 3 -14.42 -2.26 0.72
CA THR A 3 -15.04 -1.18 1.51
C THR A 3 -14.00 -0.27 2.14
N ILE A 4 -13.00 -0.83 2.82
CA ILE A 4 -11.99 0.00 3.50
C ILE A 4 -11.12 0.79 2.50
N VAL A 5 -10.86 0.27 1.30
CA VAL A 5 -10.22 1.08 0.24
C VAL A 5 -11.09 2.29 -0.08
N CYS A 6 -12.39 2.09 -0.29
CA CYS A 6 -13.32 3.17 -0.61
C CYS A 6 -13.31 4.25 0.49
N GLU A 7 -13.41 3.84 1.75
CA GLU A 7 -13.39 4.78 2.89
C GLU A 7 -12.07 5.53 3.00
N ILE A 8 -10.91 4.84 2.87
CA ILE A 8 -9.60 5.49 2.95
C ILE A 8 -9.41 6.48 1.78
N HIS A 9 -9.71 6.05 0.55
CA HIS A 9 -9.52 6.87 -0.64
C HIS A 9 -10.32 8.18 -0.58
N ASN A 10 -11.57 8.12 -0.13
CA ASN A 10 -12.43 9.31 -0.05
C ASN A 10 -12.26 10.10 1.25
N SER A 11 -11.32 9.69 2.14
CA SER A 11 -11.09 10.41 3.40
C SER A 11 -10.18 11.63 3.25
N ASP A 12 -9.42 11.72 2.17
CA ASP A 12 -8.43 12.76 1.96
C ASP A 12 -8.19 13.02 0.46
N ASP A 13 -8.33 14.27 0.03
CA ASP A 13 -8.15 14.68 -1.37
C ASP A 13 -6.71 14.50 -1.89
N ARG A 14 -5.73 14.27 -1.01
CA ARG A 14 -4.35 13.96 -1.40
C ARG A 14 -4.20 12.57 -2.05
N PHE A 15 -5.20 11.69 -1.92
CA PHE A 15 -5.07 10.28 -2.29
C PHE A 15 -5.56 10.04 -3.73
N ASP A 16 -4.63 10.05 -4.69
CA ASP A 16 -4.96 9.89 -6.12
C ASP A 16 -5.10 8.41 -6.53
N TRP A 17 -4.40 7.51 -5.83
CA TRP A 17 -4.60 6.08 -5.93
C TRP A 17 -4.59 5.45 -4.53
N THR A 18 -5.45 4.47 -4.30
CA THR A 18 -5.49 3.75 -3.03
C THR A 18 -5.88 2.31 -3.31
N GLY A 19 -5.11 1.33 -2.85
CA GLY A 19 -5.43 -0.04 -3.15
C GLY A 19 -4.64 -1.08 -2.38
N PHE A 20 -5.13 -2.32 -2.45
CA PHE A 20 -4.42 -3.45 -1.88
C PHE A 20 -3.68 -4.22 -2.97
N TYR A 21 -2.47 -4.63 -2.63
CA TYR A 21 -1.71 -5.65 -3.34
C TYR A 21 -1.65 -6.90 -2.48
N ARG A 22 -2.29 -7.98 -2.91
CA ARG A 22 -2.50 -9.20 -2.12
C ARG A 22 -1.42 -10.23 -2.38
N VAL A 23 -0.97 -10.90 -1.32
CA VAL A 23 -0.11 -12.09 -1.44
C VAL A 23 -0.97 -13.25 -1.90
N THR A 24 -0.90 -13.58 -3.19
CA THR A 24 -1.68 -14.69 -3.79
C THR A 24 -0.82 -15.89 -4.15
N GLU A 25 0.50 -15.70 -4.21
CA GLU A 25 1.50 -16.69 -4.57
C GLU A 25 2.77 -16.43 -3.72
N PRO A 26 3.65 -17.43 -3.54
CA PRO A 26 4.91 -17.22 -2.84
C PRO A 26 5.69 -16.04 -3.42
N ARG A 27 5.96 -15.03 -2.58
CA ARG A 27 6.77 -13.84 -2.91
C ARG A 27 6.26 -13.01 -4.09
N VAL A 28 4.95 -13.03 -4.34
CA VAL A 28 4.31 -12.26 -5.40
C VAL A 28 3.05 -11.60 -4.88
N LEU A 29 2.93 -10.31 -5.17
CA LEU A 29 1.72 -9.52 -4.99
C LEU A 29 0.91 -9.47 -6.28
N LYS A 30 -0.41 -9.56 -6.18
CA LYS A 30 -1.36 -9.27 -7.27
C LYS A 30 -2.33 -8.18 -6.85
N ILE A 31 -2.76 -7.37 -7.81
CA ILE A 31 -3.72 -6.29 -7.55
C ILE A 31 -5.01 -6.84 -6.94
N GLY A 32 -5.44 -6.23 -5.84
CA GLY A 32 -6.70 -6.45 -5.16
C GLY A 32 -7.70 -5.34 -5.47
N PRO A 33 -8.66 -5.07 -4.57
CA PRO A 33 -9.51 -3.89 -4.67
C PRO A 33 -8.68 -2.59 -4.60
N TYR A 34 -9.01 -1.62 -5.45
CA TYR A 34 -8.38 -0.29 -5.50
C TYR A 34 -9.39 0.78 -5.95
N GLN A 35 -9.03 2.04 -5.76
CA GLN A 35 -9.67 3.24 -6.30
C GLN A 35 -8.59 4.09 -6.99
N GLY A 36 -8.95 4.78 -8.07
CA GLY A 36 -8.02 5.54 -8.92
C GLY A 36 -7.74 4.88 -10.27
N GLY A 37 -6.64 5.30 -10.92
CA GLY A 37 -6.19 4.77 -12.21
C GLY A 37 -5.77 3.29 -12.19
N HIS A 38 -5.40 2.75 -13.36
CA HIS A 38 -5.01 1.34 -13.49
C HIS A 38 -3.74 1.03 -12.69
N GLY A 39 -3.82 0.16 -11.68
CA GLY A 39 -2.64 -0.33 -10.97
C GLY A 39 -1.88 -1.43 -11.73
N CYS A 40 -0.62 -1.65 -11.38
CA CYS A 40 0.17 -2.79 -11.86
C CYS A 40 -0.54 -4.11 -11.50
N LEU A 41 -0.59 -5.10 -12.40
CA LEU A 41 -1.33 -6.34 -12.10
C LEU A 41 -0.58 -7.31 -11.17
N ARG A 42 0.74 -7.29 -11.21
CA ARG A 42 1.62 -8.25 -10.51
C ARG A 42 2.94 -7.60 -10.11
N ILE A 43 3.34 -7.74 -8.84
CA ILE A 43 4.57 -7.15 -8.28
C ILE A 43 5.35 -8.24 -7.52
N PRO A 44 6.54 -8.65 -7.98
CA PRO A 44 7.44 -9.51 -7.20
C PRO A 44 7.92 -8.81 -5.92
N PHE A 45 8.11 -9.56 -4.84
CA PHE A 45 8.58 -9.01 -3.56
C PHE A 45 9.95 -8.30 -3.65
N ASN A 46 10.78 -8.60 -4.64
CA ASN A 46 12.08 -7.96 -4.82
C ASN A 46 12.04 -6.71 -5.74
N ARG A 47 10.86 -6.16 -6.03
CA ARG A 47 10.70 -5.01 -6.95
C ARG A 47 9.74 -3.96 -6.38
N GLY A 48 10.05 -2.69 -6.64
CA GLY A 48 9.21 -1.56 -6.24
C GLY A 48 9.09 -1.38 -4.72
N ILE A 49 8.36 -0.34 -4.32
CA ILE A 49 8.16 0.01 -2.91
C ILE A 49 7.20 -1.00 -2.26
N CYS A 50 6.09 -1.33 -2.90
CA CYS A 50 5.19 -2.43 -2.52
C CYS A 50 5.92 -3.76 -2.22
N GLY A 51 6.83 -4.19 -3.10
CA GLY A 51 7.60 -5.42 -2.88
C GLY A 51 8.56 -5.31 -1.69
N GLN A 52 9.22 -4.16 -1.50
CA GLN A 52 10.08 -3.91 -0.35
C GLN A 52 9.31 -3.98 0.97
N VAL A 53 8.11 -3.39 1.04
CA VAL A 53 7.25 -3.51 2.22
C VAL A 53 6.84 -4.95 2.45
N ALA A 54 6.43 -5.67 1.41
CA ALA A 54 6.08 -7.08 1.53
C ALA A 54 7.26 -7.96 1.98
N SER A 55 8.49 -7.63 1.56
CA SER A 55 9.70 -8.37 1.97
C SER A 55 10.13 -8.06 3.41
N THR A 56 9.99 -6.81 3.85
CA THR A 56 10.52 -6.35 5.14
C THR A 56 9.48 -6.38 6.26
N GLY A 57 8.19 -6.38 5.92
CA GLY A 57 7.10 -6.22 6.87
C GLY A 57 7.09 -4.85 7.55
N LYS A 58 7.74 -3.83 6.96
CA LYS A 58 7.85 -2.47 7.51
C LYS A 58 7.20 -1.46 6.56
N PRO A 59 6.46 -0.46 7.08
CA PRO A 59 5.91 0.59 6.26
C PRO A 59 7.00 1.40 5.58
N ARG A 60 6.67 2.02 4.44
CA ARG A 60 7.56 2.89 3.67
C ARG A 60 6.81 4.15 3.29
N LEU A 61 7.35 5.29 3.70
CA LEU A 61 6.89 6.62 3.31
C LEU A 61 7.93 7.22 2.36
N ILE A 62 7.51 7.56 1.15
CA ILE A 62 8.37 8.04 0.08
C ILE A 62 7.89 9.44 -0.33
N ASN A 63 8.67 10.45 0.03
CA ASN A 63 8.34 11.85 -0.29
C ASN A 63 8.56 12.21 -1.76
N ASP A 64 9.41 11.46 -2.45
CA ASP A 64 9.72 11.64 -3.87
C ASP A 64 10.01 10.28 -4.51
N VAL A 65 9.06 9.74 -5.27
CA VAL A 65 9.20 8.44 -5.92
C VAL A 65 10.27 8.42 -7.02
N SER A 66 10.62 9.59 -7.58
CA SER A 66 11.67 9.67 -8.61
C SER A 66 13.06 9.35 -8.04
N SER A 67 13.24 9.52 -6.74
CA SER A 67 14.48 9.19 -6.02
C SER A 67 14.66 7.68 -5.78
N VAL A 68 13.62 6.87 -6.01
CA VAL A 68 13.63 5.43 -5.70
C VAL A 68 14.17 4.61 -6.86
N GLN A 69 15.34 4.01 -6.66
CA GLN A 69 15.94 3.10 -7.64
C GLN A 69 15.05 1.86 -7.84
N ASN A 70 14.81 1.49 -9.10
CA ASN A 70 13.88 0.41 -9.47
C ASN A 70 12.42 0.64 -9.01
N HIS A 71 11.99 1.91 -8.95
CA HIS A 71 10.58 2.24 -8.80
C HIS A 71 9.76 1.57 -9.92
N ILE A 72 8.70 0.87 -9.54
CA ILE A 72 7.68 0.41 -10.48
C ILE A 72 6.56 1.42 -10.37
N ALA A 73 6.55 2.42 -11.25
CA ALA A 73 5.46 3.36 -11.32
C ALA A 73 4.21 2.64 -11.84
N CYS A 74 3.16 2.57 -11.03
CA CYS A 74 1.85 2.14 -11.49
C CYS A 74 1.08 3.30 -12.15
N SER A 75 1.34 4.55 -11.73
CA SER A 75 0.92 5.77 -12.42
C SER A 75 2.11 6.67 -12.76
N PRO A 76 2.14 7.32 -13.95
CA PRO A 76 3.19 8.29 -14.29
C PRO A 76 3.05 9.62 -13.53
N THR A 77 1.90 9.87 -12.88
CA THR A 77 1.64 11.13 -12.17
C THR A 77 2.06 11.09 -10.70
N THR A 78 2.20 9.91 -10.11
CA THR A 78 2.61 9.70 -8.72
C THR A 78 3.91 10.43 -8.42
N LYS A 79 3.91 11.23 -7.35
CA LYS A 79 5.10 11.96 -6.85
C LYS A 79 5.50 11.52 -5.45
N SER A 80 4.56 11.08 -4.62
CA SER A 80 4.83 10.47 -3.32
C SER A 80 3.96 9.23 -3.11
N GLU A 81 4.44 8.31 -2.28
CA GLU A 81 3.81 7.00 -2.05
C GLU A 81 3.95 6.61 -0.56
N LEU A 82 2.88 6.06 0.00
CA LEU A 82 2.86 5.47 1.34
C LEU A 82 2.33 4.04 1.27
N VAL A 83 3.20 3.08 1.59
CA VAL A 83 2.84 1.65 1.63
C VAL A 83 2.93 1.13 3.06
N VAL A 84 1.88 0.45 3.52
CA VAL A 84 1.85 -0.22 4.82
C VAL A 84 1.55 -1.73 4.69
N PRO A 85 2.20 -2.60 5.49
CA PRO A 85 1.96 -4.03 5.44
C PRO A 85 0.62 -4.41 6.08
N VAL A 86 -0.02 -5.45 5.57
CA VAL A 86 -1.26 -6.02 6.12
C VAL A 86 -1.02 -7.44 6.58
N PHE A 87 -1.08 -7.65 7.90
CA PHE A 87 -0.96 -8.96 8.53
C PHE A 87 -2.31 -9.47 9.01
N ASN A 88 -2.53 -10.78 8.89
CA ASN A 88 -3.68 -11.44 9.51
C ASN A 88 -3.46 -11.70 11.02
N GLY A 89 -4.46 -12.24 11.71
CA GLY A 89 -4.38 -12.54 13.17
C GLY A 89 -3.19 -13.41 13.58
N VAL A 90 -2.81 -14.39 12.75
CA VAL A 90 -1.62 -15.24 12.96
C VAL A 90 -0.30 -14.62 12.49
N LYS A 91 -0.26 -13.31 12.26
CA LYS A 91 0.92 -12.52 11.82
C LYS A 91 1.51 -12.94 10.46
N SER A 92 0.71 -13.57 9.60
CA SER A 92 1.09 -13.81 8.21
C SER A 92 0.79 -12.58 7.34
N LEU A 93 1.73 -12.18 6.49
CA LEU A 93 1.52 -11.10 5.53
C LEU A 93 0.54 -11.57 4.45
N ILE A 94 -0.60 -10.89 4.34
CA ILE A 94 -1.65 -11.23 3.36
C ILE A 94 -1.81 -10.19 2.25
N ALA A 95 -1.34 -8.95 2.49
CA ALA A 95 -1.34 -7.88 1.51
C ALA A 95 -0.40 -6.74 1.94
N VAL A 96 -0.28 -5.74 1.07
CA VAL A 96 0.10 -4.37 1.44
C VAL A 96 -1.04 -3.44 1.04
N LEU A 97 -1.26 -2.38 1.81
CA LEU A 97 -2.05 -1.22 1.40
C LEU A 97 -1.08 -0.20 0.84
N ASP A 98 -1.40 0.34 -0.32
CA ASP A 98 -0.60 1.29 -1.08
C ASP A 98 -1.46 2.51 -1.42
N ILE A 99 -0.89 3.70 -1.21
CA ILE A 99 -1.54 5.00 -1.43
C ILE A 99 -0.55 5.90 -2.16
N ASP A 100 -0.96 6.38 -3.33
CA ASP A 100 -0.20 7.32 -4.14
C ASP A 100 -0.80 8.72 -4.04
N SER A 101 0.07 9.71 -4.21
CA SER A 101 -0.32 11.10 -4.43
C SER A 101 0.46 11.72 -5.59
N ASP A 102 -0.23 12.53 -6.38
CA ASP A 102 0.33 13.41 -7.41
C ASP A 102 1.01 14.65 -6.81
N LEU A 103 0.94 14.82 -5.49
CA LEU A 103 1.68 15.83 -4.73
C LEU A 103 3.00 15.25 -4.21
N PRO A 104 4.10 16.03 -4.23
CA PRO A 104 5.34 15.63 -3.57
C PRO A 104 5.17 15.72 -2.05
N ALA A 105 5.85 14.83 -1.31
CA ALA A 105 5.84 14.79 0.15
C ALA A 105 4.42 14.88 0.76
N ALA A 106 3.45 14.19 0.15
CA ALA A 106 2.05 14.31 0.54
C ALA A 106 1.79 13.70 1.92
N PHE A 107 2.57 12.71 2.35
CA PHE A 107 2.33 11.93 3.56
C PHE A 107 3.33 12.24 4.68
N ASN A 108 2.94 11.95 5.91
CA ASN A 108 3.81 12.03 7.09
C ASN A 108 3.67 10.80 8.02
N ASP A 109 4.35 10.85 9.16
CA ASP A 109 4.32 9.76 10.15
C ASP A 109 2.94 9.58 10.79
N ASP A 110 2.13 10.65 10.91
CA ASP A 110 0.76 10.54 11.43
C ASP A 110 -0.14 9.78 10.46
N ASP A 111 0.00 10.01 9.15
CA ASP A 111 -0.69 9.22 8.11
C ASP A 111 -0.29 7.74 8.24
N THR A 112 1.01 7.46 8.36
CA THR A 112 1.54 6.09 8.53
C THR A 112 0.96 5.41 9.77
N ASN A 113 0.97 6.11 10.91
CA ASN A 113 0.45 5.60 12.18
C ASN A 113 -1.06 5.41 12.15
N GLY A 114 -1.80 6.32 11.51
CA GLY A 114 -3.25 6.24 11.34
C GLY A 114 -3.66 5.02 10.51
N LEU A 115 -3.02 4.84 9.34
CA LEU A 115 -3.29 3.70 8.47
C LEU A 115 -2.96 2.37 9.16
N LEU A 116 -1.82 2.27 9.86
CA LEU A 116 -1.47 1.05 10.60
C LEU A 116 -2.51 0.72 11.67
N LYS A 117 -3.03 1.71 12.40
CA LYS A 117 -4.10 1.49 13.39
C LYS A 117 -5.37 0.94 12.73
N ILE A 118 -5.79 1.54 11.61
CA ILE A 118 -6.97 1.11 10.85
C ILE A 118 -6.78 -0.33 10.34
N ILE A 119 -5.66 -0.60 9.66
CA ILE A 119 -5.35 -1.91 9.08
C ILE A 119 -5.30 -2.99 10.17
N ASN A 120 -4.62 -2.74 11.28
CA ASN A 120 -4.52 -3.71 12.36
C ASN A 120 -5.87 -3.99 13.02
N SER A 121 -6.72 -2.97 13.20
CA SER A 121 -8.06 -3.14 13.77
C SER A 121 -8.96 -4.06 12.92
N ILE A 122 -8.76 -4.06 11.61
CA ILE A 122 -9.57 -4.80 10.64
C ILE A 122 -9.03 -6.20 10.38
N PHE A 123 -7.71 -6.34 10.18
CA PHE A 123 -7.12 -7.58 9.65
C PHE A 123 -6.40 -8.43 10.70
N SER A 124 -5.99 -7.85 11.84
CA SER A 124 -5.22 -8.58 12.86
C SER A 124 -6.08 -9.31 13.89
N ARG A 125 -7.38 -9.51 13.62
CA ARG A 125 -8.25 -10.31 14.48
C ARG A 125 -8.09 -11.79 14.14
N ASP A 126 -7.86 -12.61 15.15
CA ASP A 126 -8.04 -14.06 15.01
C ASP A 126 -9.55 -14.33 14.91
N ILE A 127 -9.98 -14.83 13.76
CA ILE A 127 -11.29 -15.46 13.65
C ILE A 127 -11.11 -16.86 14.22
N MET A 128 -11.40 -16.99 15.51
CA MET A 128 -11.47 -18.28 16.20
C MET A 128 -12.75 -19.01 15.81
#